data_AF-A0A9Q3YLT2-F1
#
_entry.id   AF-A0A9Q3YLT2-F1
#
_cell.length_a   1.000
_cell.length_b   1.000
_cell.length_c   1.000
_cell.angle_alpha   90.00
_cell.angle_beta   90.00
_cell.angle_gamma   90.00
#
_symmetry.space_group_name_H-M   'P 1'
#
loop_
_entity.id
_entity.type
_entity.pdbx_description
1 polymer ?
#
loop_
_entity_poly.entity_id
_entity_poly.type
_entity_poly.pdbx_seq_one_letter_code
_entity_poly.pdbx_strand_id
1 'polypeptide(L)'
;MSARFEEVQWLLIDIIGDLLAPNQVFVERGDGKIANHELYMPINRMCLTQIIICLCKFDEIYRHYHSEFNLLPHDLLIKVKGIKQEIEKRNVYSFRSTYIGHAFKKEAGKQSPMTADEIEKGFNKVLSNDQVAFYDWIFPLDEMDRNGTSVVEVLNEAMQFFTTEYSLKPRL
;
A
#
# COMPACT_ATOMS: atom_id res chain seq x y z
N MET A 1 13.25 15.05 -19.73
CA MET A 1 12.08 15.39 -18.89
C MET A 1 11.00 14.32 -19.00
N SER A 2 10.63 13.86 -20.21
CA SER A 2 9.65 12.76 -20.39
C SER A 2 10.03 11.46 -19.67
N ALA A 3 11.30 11.04 -19.70
CA ALA A 3 11.74 9.76 -19.13
C ALA A 3 11.38 9.58 -17.65
N ARG A 4 11.47 10.63 -16.82
CA ARG A 4 11.11 10.55 -15.40
C ARG A 4 9.60 10.39 -15.19
N PHE A 5 8.78 11.05 -16.00
CA PHE A 5 7.33 10.85 -15.95
C PHE A 5 6.91 9.46 -16.45
N GLU A 6 7.60 8.92 -17.46
CA GLU A 6 7.42 7.53 -17.90
C GLU A 6 7.76 6.55 -16.77
N GLU A 7 8.90 6.73 -16.09
CA GLU A 7 9.29 5.90 -14.94
C GLU A 7 8.27 5.98 -13.79
N VAL A 8 7.80 7.17 -13.43
CA VAL A 8 6.76 7.35 -12.40
C VAL A 8 5.48 6.63 -12.80
N GLN A 9 5.03 6.82 -14.04
CA GLN A 9 3.83 6.16 -14.55
C GLN A 9 3.96 4.64 -14.45
N TRP A 10 5.09 4.08 -14.88
CA TRP A 10 5.36 2.65 -14.80
C TRP A 10 5.26 2.13 -13.37
N LEU A 11 5.95 2.81 -12.44
CA LEU A 11 5.98 2.40 -11.03
C LEU A 11 4.60 2.53 -10.37
N LEU A 12 3.81 3.54 -10.73
CA LEU A 12 2.43 3.69 -10.25
C LEU A 12 1.53 2.58 -10.78
N ILE A 13 1.63 2.21 -12.07
CA ILE A 13 0.86 1.10 -12.66
C ILE A 13 1.13 -0.21 -11.90
N ASP A 14 2.41 -0.53 -11.65
CA ASP A 14 2.78 -1.75 -10.93
C ASP A 14 2.20 -1.76 -9.51
N ILE A 15 2.31 -0.63 -8.78
CA ILE A 15 1.78 -0.52 -7.42
C ILE A 15 0.25 -0.64 -7.39
N ILE A 16 -0.45 0.01 -8.33
CA ILE A 16 -1.92 -0.07 -8.42
C ILE A 16 -2.34 -1.53 -8.61
N GLY A 17 -1.72 -2.25 -9.56
CA GLY A 17 -2.01 -3.67 -9.79
C GLY A 17 -1.74 -4.53 -8.56
N ASP A 18 -0.58 -4.33 -7.93
CA ASP A 18 -0.15 -5.08 -6.74
C ASP A 18 -0.99 -4.76 -5.48
N LEU A 19 -1.67 -3.61 -5.43
CA LEU A 19 -2.59 -3.23 -4.33
C LEU A 19 -4.01 -3.75 -4.54
N LEU A 20 -4.47 -3.88 -5.78
CA LEU A 20 -5.80 -4.42 -6.10
C LEU A 20 -5.92 -5.91 -5.80
N ALA A 21 -4.92 -6.71 -6.21
CA ALA A 21 -5.00 -8.17 -6.11
C ALA A 21 -5.18 -8.71 -4.66
N PRO A 22 -4.44 -8.23 -3.64
CA PRO A 22 -4.63 -8.66 -2.25
C PRO A 22 -6.03 -8.37 -1.71
N ASN A 23 -6.64 -7.27 -2.15
CA ASN A 23 -7.97 -6.86 -1.73
C ASN A 23 -9.04 -7.82 -2.28
N GLN A 24 -8.94 -8.17 -3.56
CA GLN A 24 -9.83 -9.15 -4.20
C GLN A 24 -9.68 -10.56 -3.60
N VAL A 25 -8.45 -11.03 -3.36
CA VAL A 25 -8.18 -12.36 -2.77
C VAL A 25 -8.77 -12.49 -1.36
N PHE A 26 -8.78 -11.40 -0.59
CA PHE A 26 -9.37 -11.41 0.74
C PHE A 26 -10.92 -11.51 0.68
N VAL A 27 -11.56 -10.90 -0.32
CA VAL A 27 -13.03 -10.93 -0.52
C VAL A 27 -13.55 -12.23 -1.11
N GLU A 28 -12.87 -12.80 -2.11
CA GLU A 28 -13.20 -14.14 -2.64
C GLU A 28 -13.11 -15.22 -1.56
N ARG A 29 -12.50 -14.84 -0.43
CA ARG A 29 -12.39 -15.62 0.77
C ARG A 29 -13.13 -15.00 1.96
N GLY A 30 -13.96 -14.00 1.77
CA GLY A 30 -14.50 -13.13 2.83
C GLY A 30 -16.02 -13.14 2.94
N ASP A 31 -16.73 -13.84 2.07
CA ASP A 31 -18.18 -14.02 2.00
C ASP A 31 -18.75 -14.90 3.15
N GLY A 32 -18.21 -14.70 4.36
CA GLY A 32 -18.67 -15.30 5.63
C GLY A 32 -18.27 -16.76 5.84
N LYS A 33 -17.72 -17.43 4.84
CA LYS A 33 -17.46 -18.89 4.88
C LYS A 33 -16.06 -19.29 5.40
N ILE A 34 -15.14 -18.34 5.57
CA ILE A 34 -13.69 -18.65 5.67
C ILE A 34 -13.04 -18.22 6.99
N ALA A 35 -13.75 -17.51 7.88
CA ALA A 35 -13.20 -17.25 9.22
C ALA A 35 -12.79 -18.55 9.95
N ASN A 36 -13.36 -19.70 9.55
CA ASN A 36 -13.04 -21.05 10.04
C ASN A 36 -12.16 -21.89 9.09
N HIS A 37 -11.67 -21.33 7.99
CA HIS A 37 -10.79 -22.04 7.06
C HIS A 37 -9.35 -22.00 7.57
N GLU A 38 -8.67 -23.15 7.63
CA GLU A 38 -7.32 -23.27 8.19
C GLU A 38 -6.29 -22.34 7.54
N LEU A 39 -6.52 -21.97 6.28
CA LEU A 39 -5.64 -21.05 5.54
C LEU A 39 -5.93 -19.56 5.77
N TYR A 40 -7.01 -19.16 6.46
CA TYR A 40 -7.40 -17.76 6.60
C TYR A 40 -6.24 -16.87 7.09
N MET A 41 -5.60 -17.25 8.19
CA MET A 41 -4.49 -16.49 8.77
C MET A 41 -3.26 -16.42 7.84
N PRO A 42 -2.77 -17.54 7.26
CA PRO A 42 -1.71 -17.49 6.25
C PRO A 42 -2.01 -16.59 5.06
N ILE A 43 -3.23 -16.64 4.53
CA ILE A 43 -3.64 -15.85 3.36
C ILE A 43 -3.70 -14.37 3.73
N ASN A 44 -4.34 -14.04 4.84
CA ASN A 44 -4.43 -12.66 5.32
C ASN A 44 -3.03 -12.07 5.49
N ARG A 45 -2.10 -12.82 6.11
CA ARG A 45 -0.70 -12.41 6.24
C ARG A 45 -0.03 -12.18 4.89
N MET A 46 -0.23 -13.05 3.92
CA MET A 46 0.32 -12.91 2.58
C MET A 46 -0.19 -11.62 1.91
N CYS A 47 -1.50 -11.38 1.94
CA CYS A 47 -2.13 -10.18 1.38
C CYS A 47 -1.63 -8.90 2.07
N LEU A 48 -1.64 -8.86 3.40
CA LEU A 48 -1.18 -7.70 4.18
C LEU A 48 0.31 -7.42 3.94
N THR A 49 1.14 -8.46 3.86
CA THR A 49 2.57 -8.32 3.58
C THR A 49 2.81 -7.66 2.23
N GLN A 50 2.08 -8.08 1.19
CA GLN A 50 2.17 -7.48 -0.14
C GLN A 50 1.73 -6.01 -0.12
N ILE A 51 0.60 -5.69 0.51
CA ILE A 51 0.13 -4.31 0.66
C ILE A 51 1.20 -3.45 1.36
N ILE A 52 1.77 -3.93 2.47
CA ILE A 52 2.81 -3.23 3.22
C ILE A 52 4.05 -2.95 2.35
N ILE A 53 4.46 -3.92 1.52
CA ILE A 53 5.57 -3.74 0.57
C ILE A 53 5.23 -2.65 -0.45
N CYS A 54 4.03 -2.67 -1.03
CA CYS A 54 3.58 -1.66 -2.00
C CYS A 54 3.53 -0.25 -1.41
N LEU A 55 3.01 -0.10 -0.20
CA LEU A 55 3.02 1.18 0.52
C LEU A 55 4.45 1.67 0.77
N CYS A 56 5.38 0.78 1.13
CA CYS A 56 6.79 1.14 1.27
C CYS A 56 7.41 1.60 -0.06
N LYS A 57 7.12 0.88 -1.17
CA LYS A 57 7.59 1.26 -2.51
C LYS A 57 7.03 2.63 -2.90
N PHE A 58 5.75 2.90 -2.63
CA PHE A 58 5.15 4.20 -2.90
C PHE A 58 5.86 5.33 -2.14
N ASP A 59 6.18 5.13 -0.86
CA ASP A 59 6.95 6.13 -0.10
C ASP A 59 8.34 6.39 -0.71
N GLU A 60 9.02 5.35 -1.18
CA GLU A 60 10.31 5.48 -1.90
C GLU A 60 10.15 6.25 -3.22
N ILE A 61 9.12 5.93 -4.01
CA ILE A 61 8.79 6.60 -5.28
C ILE A 61 8.46 8.07 -5.04
N TYR A 62 7.58 8.36 -4.09
CA TYR A 62 7.19 9.74 -3.75
C TYR A 62 8.40 10.57 -3.34
N ARG A 63 9.33 10.01 -2.56
CA ARG A 63 10.57 10.70 -2.18
C ARG A 63 11.51 10.91 -3.36
N HIS A 64 11.67 9.90 -4.22
CA HIS A 64 12.59 9.97 -5.37
C HIS A 64 12.08 10.90 -6.48
N TYR A 65 10.77 10.93 -6.72
CA TYR A 65 10.10 11.71 -7.76
C TYR A 65 9.31 12.88 -7.19
N HIS A 66 9.76 13.43 -6.04
CA HIS A 66 9.03 14.48 -5.33
C HIS A 66 8.76 15.71 -6.21
N SER A 67 9.69 16.07 -7.09
CA SER A 67 9.53 17.16 -8.07
C SER A 67 8.36 16.93 -9.02
N GLU A 68 8.19 15.71 -9.52
CA GLU A 68 7.11 15.33 -10.43
C GLU A 68 5.76 15.37 -9.69
N PHE A 69 5.69 14.84 -8.47
CA PHE A 69 4.48 14.90 -7.65
C PHE A 69 4.04 16.35 -7.34
N ASN A 70 4.98 17.28 -7.15
CA ASN A 70 4.65 18.69 -6.90
C ASN A 70 4.00 19.40 -8.09
N LEU A 71 3.93 18.77 -9.27
CA LEU A 71 3.23 19.30 -10.45
C LEU A 71 1.77 18.84 -10.52
N LEU A 72 1.34 17.95 -9.63
CA LEU A 72 -0.06 17.53 -9.55
C LEU A 72 -0.97 18.73 -9.17
N PRO A 73 -2.25 18.71 -9.60
CA PRO A 73 -3.25 19.64 -9.11
C PRO A 73 -3.29 19.65 -7.58
N HIS A 74 -3.55 20.83 -6.99
CA HIS A 74 -3.42 21.04 -5.55
C HIS A 74 -4.19 20.02 -4.70
N ASP A 75 -5.45 19.76 -5.06
CA ASP A 75 -6.31 18.82 -4.33
C ASP A 75 -5.77 17.38 -4.40
N LEU A 76 -5.28 16.97 -5.57
CA LEU A 76 -4.68 15.65 -5.77
C LEU A 76 -3.36 15.51 -5.01
N LEU A 77 -2.52 16.55 -5.02
CA LEU A 77 -1.28 16.57 -4.24
C LEU A 77 -1.55 16.45 -2.73
N ILE A 78 -2.63 17.06 -2.22
CA ILE A 78 -3.05 16.90 -0.82
C ILE A 78 -3.39 15.43 -0.53
N LYS A 79 -4.20 14.78 -1.38
CA LYS A 79 -4.56 13.37 -1.21
C LYS A 79 -3.32 12.46 -1.21
N VAL A 80 -2.41 12.64 -2.17
CA VAL A 80 -1.14 11.89 -2.27
C VAL A 80 -0.29 12.08 -1.01
N LYS A 81 -0.17 13.31 -0.51
CA LYS A 81 0.52 13.60 0.75
C LYS A 81 -0.16 12.95 1.95
N GLY A 82 -1.49 12.90 1.97
CA GLY A 82 -2.27 12.20 2.99
C GLY A 82 -1.93 10.71 3.07
N ILE A 83 -1.76 10.05 1.92
CA ILE A 83 -1.32 8.64 1.87
C ILE A 83 0.05 8.48 2.54
N LYS A 84 1.03 9.33 2.18
CA LYS A 84 2.36 9.31 2.80
C LYS A 84 2.30 9.51 4.32
N GLN A 85 1.50 10.46 4.78
CA GLN A 85 1.34 10.72 6.22
C GLN A 85 0.74 9.52 6.95
N GLU A 86 -0.25 8.84 6.36
CA GLU A 86 -0.83 7.63 6.93
C GLU A 86 0.18 6.47 6.99
N ILE A 87 1.01 6.29 5.95
CA ILE A 87 2.10 5.28 5.95
C ILE A 87 3.08 5.52 7.11
N GLU A 88 3.47 6.78 7.33
CA GLU A 88 4.38 7.17 8.42
C GLU A 88 3.73 6.95 9.79
N LYS A 89 2.48 7.41 9.97
CA LYS A 89 1.71 7.26 11.21
C LYS A 89 1.51 5.79 11.59
N ARG A 90 1.23 4.93 10.61
CA ARG A 90 1.07 3.47 10.79
C ARG A 90 2.40 2.74 11.00
N ASN A 91 3.54 3.44 10.86
CA ASN A 91 4.89 2.90 11.04
C ASN A 91 5.19 1.71 10.10
N VAL A 92 4.64 1.77 8.88
CA VAL A 92 4.67 0.67 7.89
C VAL A 92 6.10 0.27 7.55
N TYR A 93 7.00 1.24 7.35
CA TYR A 93 8.40 0.98 7.00
C TYR A 93 9.15 0.19 8.07
N SER A 94 8.98 0.58 9.35
CA SER A 94 9.61 -0.11 10.48
C SER A 94 9.15 -1.55 10.54
N PHE A 95 7.85 -1.81 10.40
CA PHE A 95 7.30 -3.16 10.41
C PHE A 95 7.76 -3.99 9.21
N ARG A 96 7.83 -3.39 8.00
CA ARG A 96 8.41 -4.05 6.82
C ARG A 96 9.86 -4.44 7.05
N SER A 97 10.66 -3.55 7.63
CA SER A 97 12.07 -3.81 7.89
C SER A 97 12.26 -4.94 8.89
N THR A 98 11.56 -4.91 10.03
CA THR A 98 11.80 -5.85 11.12
C THR A 98 11.14 -7.21 10.94
N TYR A 99 9.90 -7.25 10.46
CA TYR A 99 9.12 -8.49 10.36
C TYR A 99 9.19 -9.12 8.96
N ILE A 100 8.96 -8.33 7.92
CA ILE A 100 8.81 -8.85 6.55
C ILE A 100 10.17 -9.10 5.91
N GLY A 101 11.13 -8.20 6.10
CA GLY A 101 12.42 -8.24 5.41
C GLY A 101 13.50 -9.08 6.10
N HIS A 102 13.34 -9.40 7.39
CA HIS A 102 14.39 -10.03 8.20
C HIS A 102 13.85 -11.14 9.09
N ALA A 103 14.58 -12.25 9.15
CA ALA A 103 14.25 -13.36 10.06
C ALA A 103 14.53 -13.03 11.54
N PHE A 104 15.41 -12.06 11.81
CA PHE A 104 15.83 -11.68 13.15
C PHE A 104 15.66 -10.17 13.36
N LYS A 105 14.97 -9.80 14.44
CA LYS A 105 15.01 -8.43 14.98
C LYS A 105 16.31 -8.20 15.74
N LYS A 106 16.77 -6.95 15.79
CA LYS A 106 17.91 -6.53 16.61
C LYS A 106 17.44 -5.55 17.68
N GLU A 107 17.60 -5.92 18.94
CA GLU A 107 17.20 -5.11 20.08
C GLU A 107 18.30 -5.16 21.14
N ALA A 108 18.75 -3.99 21.61
CA ALA A 108 19.86 -3.87 22.57
C ALA A 108 21.13 -4.68 22.19
N GLY A 109 21.45 -4.77 20.90
CA GLY A 109 22.61 -5.50 20.39
C GLY A 109 22.43 -7.03 20.29
N LYS A 110 21.30 -7.58 20.74
CA LYS A 110 20.95 -8.99 20.60
C LYS A 110 20.08 -9.23 19.37
N GLN A 111 20.33 -10.33 18.66
CA GLN A 111 19.50 -10.81 17.56
C GLN A 111 18.56 -11.91 18.05
N SER A 112 17.28 -11.82 17.73
CA SER A 112 16.29 -12.86 18.03
C SER A 112 15.17 -12.84 16.99
N PRO A 113 14.45 -13.95 16.77
CA PRO A 113 13.23 -13.92 15.97
C PRO A 113 12.16 -13.06 16.67
N MET A 114 11.16 -12.61 15.89
CA MET A 114 9.96 -12.00 16.46
C MET A 114 9.03 -13.08 17.02
N THR A 115 8.37 -12.79 18.14
CA THR A 115 7.32 -13.67 18.69
C THR A 115 5.99 -13.46 17.97
N ALA A 116 5.05 -14.39 18.14
CA ALA A 116 3.70 -14.25 17.57
C ALA A 116 3.01 -12.95 18.01
N ASP A 117 3.07 -12.63 19.31
CA ASP A 117 2.49 -11.42 19.90
C ASP A 117 3.11 -10.14 19.32
N GLU A 118 4.42 -10.12 19.05
CA GLU A 118 5.09 -8.97 18.45
C GLU A 118 4.64 -8.74 17.02
N ILE A 119 4.46 -9.83 16.28
CA ILE A 119 3.96 -9.79 14.91
C ILE A 119 2.52 -9.28 14.88
N GLU A 120 1.66 -9.81 15.76
CA GLU A 120 0.27 -9.39 15.87
C GLU A 120 0.16 -7.91 16.25
N LYS A 121 0.91 -7.45 17.25
CA LYS A 121 0.98 -6.02 17.61
C LYS A 121 1.44 -5.15 16.45
N GLY A 122 2.40 -5.62 15.66
CA GLY A 122 2.87 -4.93 14.47
C GLY A 122 1.79 -4.81 13.39
N PHE A 123 1.07 -5.89 13.09
CA PHE A 123 -0.09 -5.86 12.20
C PHE A 123 -1.18 -4.93 12.73
N ASN A 124 -1.57 -5.06 13.99
CA ASN A 124 -2.59 -4.22 14.61
C ASN A 124 -2.22 -2.74 14.57
N LYS A 125 -0.94 -2.39 14.71
CA LYS A 125 -0.46 -1.02 14.52
C LYS A 125 -0.62 -0.54 13.07
N VAL A 126 -0.26 -1.36 12.09
CA VAL A 126 -0.43 -1.02 10.67
C VAL A 126 -1.90 -0.86 10.31
N LEU A 127 -2.75 -1.76 10.80
CA LEU A 127 -4.19 -1.77 10.57
C LEU A 127 -4.93 -0.71 11.39
N SER A 128 -4.30 -0.11 12.39
CA SER A 128 -4.98 0.71 13.41
C SER A 128 -6.10 -0.04 14.14
N ASN A 129 -5.93 -1.36 14.33
CA ASN A 129 -6.92 -2.29 14.89
C ASN A 129 -8.24 -2.42 14.10
N ASP A 130 -8.30 -1.91 12.87
CA ASP A 130 -9.47 -2.04 12.02
C ASP A 130 -9.06 -2.55 10.64
N GLN A 131 -9.15 -3.87 10.48
CA GLN A 131 -8.76 -4.51 9.24
C GLN A 131 -9.66 -4.10 8.07
N VAL A 132 -10.97 -4.00 8.29
CA VAL A 132 -11.93 -3.65 7.24
C VAL A 132 -11.67 -2.22 6.75
N ALA A 133 -11.62 -1.27 7.67
CA ALA A 133 -11.32 0.12 7.32
C ALA A 133 -9.94 0.29 6.67
N PHE A 134 -8.96 -0.55 7.02
CA PHE A 134 -7.67 -0.55 6.34
C PHE A 134 -7.78 -1.02 4.89
N TYR A 135 -8.48 -2.12 4.63
CA TYR A 135 -8.68 -2.62 3.27
C TYR A 135 -9.51 -1.65 2.41
N ASP A 136 -10.53 -1.00 2.99
CA ASP A 136 -11.30 0.05 2.32
C ASP A 136 -10.44 1.28 2.03
N TRP A 137 -9.56 1.66 2.96
CA TRP A 137 -8.59 2.73 2.71
C TRP A 137 -7.65 2.39 1.54
N ILE A 138 -7.26 1.13 1.36
CA ILE A 138 -6.47 0.69 0.19
C ILE A 138 -7.32 0.78 -1.08
N PHE A 139 -8.46 0.09 -1.11
CA PHE A 139 -9.43 0.12 -2.20
C PHE A 139 -10.78 -0.47 -1.75
N PRO A 140 -11.86 0.32 -1.68
CA PRO A 140 -13.18 -0.14 -1.30
C PRO A 140 -13.73 -1.10 -2.36
N LEU A 141 -14.23 -2.22 -1.87
CA LEU A 141 -14.72 -3.29 -2.73
C LEU A 141 -16.16 -3.03 -3.13
N ASP A 142 -16.97 -2.48 -2.22
CA ASP A 142 -18.27 -1.93 -2.56
C ASP A 142 -18.07 -0.67 -3.43
N GLU A 143 -18.65 -0.69 -4.62
CA GLU A 143 -18.56 0.43 -5.56
C GLU A 143 -19.26 1.68 -5.01
N MET A 144 -20.23 1.50 -4.11
CA MET A 144 -20.95 2.61 -3.47
C MET A 144 -20.06 3.38 -2.49
N ASP A 145 -19.02 2.75 -1.95
CA ASP A 145 -18.06 3.36 -1.03
C ASP A 145 -16.88 4.03 -1.77
N ARG A 146 -16.77 3.82 -3.10
CA ARG A 146 -15.74 4.44 -3.93
C ARG A 146 -16.04 5.92 -4.14
N ASN A 147 -15.18 6.77 -3.59
CA ASN A 147 -15.36 8.21 -3.55
C ASN A 147 -14.12 8.99 -4.03
N GLY A 148 -13.16 8.30 -4.65
CA GLY A 148 -11.93 8.91 -5.15
C GLY A 148 -10.93 9.30 -4.05
N THR A 149 -10.96 8.64 -2.89
CA THR A 149 -10.05 8.93 -1.76
C THR A 149 -9.22 7.74 -1.31
N SER A 150 -9.50 6.53 -1.77
CA SER A 150 -8.68 5.37 -1.45
C SER A 150 -7.29 5.44 -2.09
N VAL A 151 -6.33 4.70 -1.55
CA VAL A 151 -4.95 4.68 -2.05
C VAL A 151 -4.93 4.38 -3.55
N VAL A 152 -5.62 3.32 -3.99
CA VAL A 152 -5.63 2.94 -5.40
C VAL A 152 -6.26 4.02 -6.29
N GLU A 153 -7.40 4.59 -5.90
CA GLU A 153 -8.06 5.63 -6.69
C GLU A 153 -7.19 6.87 -6.85
N VAL A 154 -6.58 7.33 -5.75
CA VAL A 154 -5.71 8.52 -5.75
C VAL A 154 -4.45 8.29 -6.58
N LEU A 155 -3.81 7.12 -6.47
CA LEU A 155 -2.63 6.79 -7.27
C LEU A 155 -2.98 6.64 -8.74
N ASN A 156 -4.17 6.10 -9.06
CA ASN A 156 -4.66 6.01 -10.42
C ASN A 156 -4.93 7.40 -11.01
N GLU A 157 -5.55 8.31 -10.25
CA GLU A 157 -5.76 9.71 -10.66
C GLU A 157 -4.42 10.42 -10.94
N ALA A 158 -3.41 10.22 -10.08
CA ALA A 158 -2.06 10.76 -10.31
C ALA A 158 -1.38 10.17 -11.55
N MET A 159 -1.49 8.86 -11.76
CA MET A 159 -0.97 8.18 -12.95
C MET A 159 -1.64 8.70 -14.23
N GLN A 160 -2.96 8.87 -14.23
CA GLN A 160 -3.72 9.40 -15.36
C GLN A 160 -3.34 10.86 -15.66
N PHE A 161 -3.12 11.67 -14.62
CA PHE A 161 -2.60 13.03 -14.78
C PHE A 161 -1.26 13.02 -15.53
N PHE A 162 -0.27 12.25 -15.05
CA PHE A 162 1.03 12.20 -15.72
C PHE A 162 0.94 11.67 -17.15
N THR A 163 0.08 10.69 -17.40
CA THR A 163 -0.14 10.13 -18.73
C THR A 163 -0.67 11.17 -19.70
N THR A 164 -1.68 11.93 -19.26
CA THR A 164 -2.39 12.90 -20.11
C THR A 164 -1.56 14.15 -20.33
N GLU A 165 -1.07 14.77 -19.25
CA GLU A 165 -0.34 16.03 -19.29
C GLU A 165 0.97 15.93 -20.09
N TYR A 166 1.62 14.76 -20.03
CA TYR A 166 2.90 14.52 -20.69
C TYR A 166 2.81 13.60 -21.90
N SER A 167 1.59 13.25 -22.35
CA SER A 167 1.35 12.41 -23.54
C SER A 167 2.17 11.11 -23.54
N LEU A 168 2.22 10.44 -22.38
CA LEU A 168 3.02 9.24 -22.18
C LEU A 168 2.39 8.05 -22.91
N LYS A 169 3.24 7.15 -23.44
CA LYS A 169 2.75 5.91 -24.02
C LYS A 169 2.31 4.93 -22.93
N PRO A 170 1.22 4.17 -23.12
CA PRO A 170 0.84 3.11 -22.19
C PRO A 170 1.97 2.10 -22.00
N ARG A 171 2.16 1.63 -20.78
CA ARG A 171 3.01 0.47 -20.49
C ARG A 171 2.33 -0.78 -21.07
N LEU A 172 3.08 -1.56 -21.84
CA LEU A 172 2.63 -2.77 -22.54
C LEU A 172 2.07 -3.83 -21.57
#